data_AF-A0A642BX38-F1
#
_entry.id   AF-A0A642BX38-F1
#
_cell.length_a   1.000
_cell.length_b   1.000
_cell.length_c   1.000
_cell.angle_alpha   90.00
_cell.angle_beta   90.00
_cell.angle_gamma   90.00
#
_symmetry.space_group_name_H-M   'P 1'
#
loop_
_entity.id
_entity.type
_entity.pdbx_description
1 polymer ?
#
loop_
_entity_poly.entity_id
_entity_poly.type
_entity_poly.pdbx_seq_one_letter_code
_entity_poly.pdbx_strand_id
1 'polypeptide(L)'
;MEFSAQQIASVLGGTVEGDPEVKVNNFSKIEEGKPGTLTFLANPKYEHFIYQTEASIVLVNNDFTPAEPVKATLVKVANAYASLAILLNMAEQANVKKAGIDATAFIAGSATVGEGCYVGNFAYIGEDVKIGKNSRIYPHAYIGDHVTIGDNCTVYPHATIYNGCVIGNNCIL
;
A
#
# COMPACT_ATOMS: atom_id res chain seq x y z
N MET A 1 8.15 11.05 3.34
CA MET A 1 9.55 10.56 3.27
C MET A 1 10.11 10.90 1.91
N GLU A 2 11.42 11.10 1.81
CA GLU A 2 12.13 11.32 0.55
C GLU A 2 12.96 10.08 0.19
N PHE A 3 12.97 9.73 -1.09
CA PHE A 3 13.78 8.63 -1.64
C PHE A 3 14.58 9.12 -2.85
N SER A 4 15.85 8.76 -2.90
CA SER A 4 16.69 8.96 -4.09
C SER A 4 16.43 7.89 -5.16
N ALA A 5 16.77 8.19 -6.41
CA ALA A 5 16.73 7.20 -7.50
C ALA A 5 17.55 5.94 -7.16
N GLN A 6 18.73 6.09 -6.55
CA GLN A 6 19.56 4.96 -6.13
C GLN A 6 18.89 4.10 -5.05
N GLN A 7 18.22 4.72 -4.07
CA GLN A 7 17.47 3.97 -3.05
C GLN A 7 16.30 3.20 -3.66
N ILE A 8 15.55 3.85 -4.55
CA ILE A 8 14.43 3.22 -5.27
C ILE A 8 14.92 2.03 -6.08
N ALA A 9 16.00 2.20 -6.86
CA ALA A 9 16.60 1.11 -7.63
C ALA A 9 17.07 -0.04 -6.73
N SER A 10 17.70 0.26 -5.60
CA SER A 10 18.19 -0.77 -4.66
C SER A 10 17.05 -1.58 -4.04
N VAL A 11 15.95 -0.93 -3.67
CA VAL A 11 14.74 -1.58 -3.13
C VAL A 11 14.06 -2.47 -4.18
N LEU A 12 14.05 -2.02 -5.44
CA LEU A 12 13.35 -2.70 -6.53
C LEU A 12 14.22 -3.70 -7.31
N GLY A 13 15.51 -3.81 -6.98
CA GLY A 13 16.47 -4.60 -7.74
C GLY A 13 16.69 -4.08 -9.16
N GLY A 14 16.60 -2.77 -9.35
CA GLY A 14 16.75 -2.08 -10.64
C GLY A 14 18.09 -1.38 -10.81
N THR A 15 18.22 -0.66 -11.93
CA THR A 15 19.37 0.18 -12.28
C THR A 15 18.95 1.61 -12.55
N VAL A 16 19.87 2.57 -12.36
CA VAL A 16 19.63 4.00 -12.62
C VAL A 16 20.31 4.43 -13.91
N GLU A 17 19.60 5.15 -14.77
CA GLU A 17 20.14 5.93 -15.89
C GLU A 17 19.78 7.41 -15.68
N GLY A 18 20.77 8.27 -15.45
CA GLY A 18 20.57 9.68 -15.09
C GLY A 18 21.28 10.04 -13.78
N ASP A 19 20.65 10.88 -12.96
CA ASP A 19 21.18 11.33 -11.67
C ASP A 19 20.73 10.38 -10.53
N PRO A 20 21.63 9.55 -9.95
CA PRO A 20 21.28 8.63 -8.88
C PRO A 20 20.84 9.32 -7.57
N GLU A 21 21.21 10.58 -7.38
CA GLU A 21 20.95 11.33 -6.14
C GLU A 21 19.65 12.15 -6.20
N VAL A 22 19.00 12.23 -7.37
CA VAL A 22 17.72 12.96 -7.49
C VAL A 22 16.68 12.36 -6.54
N LYS A 23 16.00 13.24 -5.80
CA LYS A 23 15.05 12.84 -4.76
C LYS A 23 13.61 13.07 -5.18
N VAL A 24 12.75 12.18 -4.71
CA VAL A 24 11.30 12.29 -4.83
C VAL A 24 10.64 12.09 -3.48
N ASN A 25 9.52 12.77 -3.26
CA ASN A 25 8.70 12.64 -2.05
C ASN A 25 7.23 12.35 -2.35
N ASN A 26 6.85 12.24 -3.63
CA ASN A 26 5.48 12.03 -4.05
C ASN A 26 5.40 11.26 -5.38
N PHE A 27 4.19 10.82 -5.72
CA PHE A 27 3.88 10.14 -6.98
C PHE A 27 3.04 11.05 -7.89
N SER A 28 3.15 10.85 -9.21
CA SER A 28 2.28 11.51 -10.19
C SER A 28 1.94 10.60 -11.36
N LYS A 29 0.87 10.93 -12.09
CA LYS A 29 0.70 10.44 -13.46
C LYS A 29 1.81 11.00 -14.35
N ILE A 30 2.09 10.34 -15.47
CA ILE A 30 3.20 10.70 -16.34
C ILE A 30 2.93 12.05 -17.04
N GLU A 31 1.67 12.35 -17.33
CA GLU A 31 1.19 13.61 -17.93
C GLU A 31 1.23 14.79 -16.96
N GLU A 32 1.15 14.51 -15.66
CA GLU A 32 1.04 15.51 -14.58
C GLU A 32 2.35 15.63 -13.78
N GLY A 33 3.45 15.10 -14.34
CA GLY A 33 4.76 15.07 -13.71
C GLY A 33 5.26 16.45 -13.30
N LYS A 34 5.88 16.52 -12.13
CA LYS A 34 6.49 17.73 -11.55
C LYS A 34 7.82 17.40 -10.85
N PRO A 35 8.71 18.37 -10.66
CA PRO A 35 9.92 18.14 -9.86
C PRO A 35 9.58 17.57 -8.47
N GLY A 36 10.33 16.56 -8.04
CA GLY A 36 10.10 15.83 -6.78
C GLY A 36 9.08 14.70 -6.85
N THR A 37 8.51 14.42 -8.03
CA THR A 37 7.59 13.29 -8.23
C THR A 37 8.23 12.12 -8.95
N LEU A 38 7.77 10.91 -8.60
CA LEU A 38 8.02 9.68 -9.33
C LEU A 38 6.78 9.29 -10.14
N THR A 39 7.00 8.88 -11.39
CA THR A 39 5.98 8.28 -12.25
C THR A 39 6.49 6.99 -12.88
N PHE A 40 5.73 6.38 -13.80
CA PHE A 40 6.13 5.15 -14.47
C PHE A 40 5.63 5.10 -15.92
N LEU A 41 6.36 4.35 -16.75
CA LEU A 41 5.96 3.94 -18.08
C LEU A 41 5.99 2.41 -18.15
N ALA A 42 4.82 1.78 -18.10
CA ALA A 42 4.68 0.33 -18.31
C ALA A 42 3.97 -0.03 -19.63
N ASN A 43 3.15 0.87 -20.16
CA ASN A 43 2.40 0.65 -21.40
C ASN A 43 2.99 1.52 -22.52
N PRO A 44 3.55 0.91 -23.59
CA PRO A 44 4.18 1.65 -24.69
C PRO A 44 3.29 2.71 -25.35
N LYS A 45 1.96 2.58 -25.27
CA LYS A 45 1.02 3.59 -25.79
C LYS A 45 1.22 4.99 -25.19
N TYR A 46 1.80 5.07 -23.99
CA TYR A 46 2.03 6.30 -23.24
C TYR A 46 3.46 6.82 -23.38
N GLU A 47 4.29 6.21 -24.23
CA GLU A 47 5.70 6.58 -24.37
C GLU A 47 5.89 8.06 -24.70
N HIS A 48 5.04 8.63 -25.54
CA HIS A 48 5.11 10.05 -25.91
C HIS A 48 5.11 11.02 -24.71
N PHE A 49 4.54 10.63 -23.57
CA PHE A 49 4.55 11.45 -22.35
C PHE A 49 5.90 11.45 -21.62
N ILE A 50 6.73 10.42 -21.79
CA ILE A 50 8.03 10.34 -21.09
C ILE A 50 8.98 11.47 -21.53
N TYR A 51 8.81 11.96 -22.76
CA TYR A 51 9.62 13.04 -23.33
C TYR A 51 9.12 14.44 -22.90
N GLN A 52 7.90 14.54 -22.37
CA GLN A 52 7.25 15.79 -22.00
C GLN A 52 7.09 15.97 -20.48
N THR A 53 7.18 14.87 -19.73
CA THR A 53 6.97 14.89 -18.28
C THR A 53 8.02 15.73 -17.55
N GLU A 54 7.60 16.45 -16.51
CA GLU A 54 8.52 17.13 -15.58
C GLU A 54 8.76 16.31 -14.30
N ALA A 55 8.34 15.04 -14.27
CA ALA A 55 8.67 14.14 -13.17
C ALA A 55 10.19 14.00 -13.03
N SER A 56 10.67 13.88 -11.79
CA SER A 56 12.10 13.73 -11.52
C SER A 56 12.61 12.31 -11.81
N ILE A 57 11.76 11.31 -11.53
CA ILE A 57 12.07 9.89 -11.75
C ILE A 57 10.94 9.24 -12.55
N VAL A 58 11.30 8.41 -13.54
CA VAL A 58 10.36 7.53 -14.25
C VAL A 58 10.80 6.07 -14.08
N LEU A 59 9.92 5.23 -13.54
CA LEU A 59 10.11 3.78 -13.56
C LEU A 59 9.82 3.25 -14.96
N VAL A 60 10.73 2.45 -15.52
CA VAL A 60 10.58 1.83 -16.84
C VAL A 60 10.98 0.36 -16.79
N ASN A 61 10.48 -0.45 -17.72
CA ASN A 61 10.95 -1.83 -17.83
C ASN A 61 12.41 -1.87 -18.33
N ASN A 62 13.13 -2.94 -18.01
CA ASN A 62 14.53 -3.13 -18.41
C ASN A 62 14.74 -3.08 -19.94
N ASP A 63 13.74 -3.49 -20.71
CA ASP A 63 13.75 -3.50 -22.18
C ASP A 63 13.39 -2.16 -22.82
N PHE A 64 12.93 -1.18 -22.03
CA PHE A 64 12.63 0.15 -22.55
C PHE A 64 13.92 0.84 -23.02
N THR A 65 13.88 1.33 -24.24
CA THR A 65 14.97 2.10 -24.86
C THR A 65 14.37 3.39 -25.41
N PRO A 66 14.74 4.57 -24.87
CA PRO A 66 14.20 5.85 -25.33
C PRO A 66 14.54 6.10 -26.80
N ALA A 67 13.55 6.50 -27.59
CA ALA A 67 13.75 6.97 -28.97
C ALA A 67 14.30 8.40 -29.02
N GLU A 68 14.02 9.20 -27.99
CA GLU A 68 14.46 10.58 -27.84
C GLU A 68 15.11 10.79 -26.45
N PRO A 69 15.90 11.86 -26.26
CA PRO A 69 16.45 12.19 -24.94
C PRO A 69 15.34 12.38 -23.89
N VAL A 70 15.50 11.71 -22.75
CA VAL A 70 14.58 11.84 -21.60
C VAL A 70 15.19 12.74 -20.55
N LYS A 71 14.42 13.74 -20.07
CA LYS A 71 14.86 14.68 -19.04
C LYS A 71 14.90 14.05 -17.64
N ALA A 72 13.95 13.17 -17.35
CA ALA A 72 13.83 12.49 -16.06
C ALA A 72 14.94 11.45 -15.88
N THR A 73 15.29 11.16 -14.63
CA THR A 73 16.13 9.99 -14.31
C THR A 73 15.30 8.73 -14.47
N LEU A 74 15.81 7.76 -15.21
CA LEU A 74 15.15 6.48 -15.42
C LEU A 74 15.61 5.49 -14.36
N VAL A 75 14.66 4.81 -13.74
CA VAL A 75 14.93 3.63 -12.92
C VAL A 75 14.38 2.42 -13.66
N LYS A 76 15.29 1.59 -14.17
CA LYS A 76 14.96 0.39 -14.97
C LYS A 76 14.77 -0.80 -14.05
N VAL A 77 13.64 -1.47 -14.21
CA VAL A 77 13.22 -2.59 -13.37
C VAL A 77 12.64 -3.71 -14.21
N ALA A 78 12.55 -4.92 -13.65
CA ALA A 78 11.97 -6.07 -14.35
C ALA A 78 10.51 -5.83 -14.77
N ASN A 79 9.73 -5.11 -13.95
CA ASN A 79 8.35 -4.73 -14.25
C ASN A 79 8.00 -3.40 -13.55
N ALA A 80 7.82 -2.33 -14.32
CA ALA A 80 7.53 -0.99 -13.82
C ALA A 80 6.18 -0.91 -13.09
N TYR A 81 5.16 -1.63 -13.55
CA TYR A 81 3.84 -1.63 -12.93
C TYR A 81 3.85 -2.29 -11.54
N ALA A 82 4.45 -3.48 -11.44
CA ALA A 82 4.61 -4.17 -10.16
C ALA A 82 5.49 -3.38 -9.19
N SER A 83 6.54 -2.74 -9.70
CA SER A 83 7.44 -1.92 -8.90
C SER A 83 6.76 -0.70 -8.29
N LEU A 84 5.86 -0.04 -9.04
CA LEU A 84 5.05 1.04 -8.48
C LEU A 84 4.18 0.55 -7.31
N ALA A 85 3.56 -0.62 -7.43
CA ALA A 85 2.74 -1.19 -6.35
C ALA A 85 3.57 -1.47 -5.09
N ILE A 86 4.83 -1.93 -5.24
CA ILE A 86 5.76 -2.12 -4.12
C ILE A 86 6.05 -0.78 -3.44
N LEU A 87 6.39 0.26 -4.21
CA LEU A 87 6.68 1.59 -3.66
C LEU A 87 5.47 2.22 -2.96
N LEU A 88 4.27 2.09 -3.53
CA LEU A 88 3.04 2.59 -2.92
C LEU A 88 2.74 1.87 -1.59
N ASN A 89 2.92 0.56 -1.53
CA ASN A 89 2.74 -0.21 -0.30
C ASN A 89 3.75 0.21 0.78
N MET A 90 5.01 0.45 0.41
CA MET A 90 6.02 0.98 1.34
C MET A 90 5.64 2.37 1.88
N ALA A 91 5.13 3.24 1.02
CA ALA A 91 4.64 4.56 1.41
C ALA A 91 3.41 4.46 2.35
N GLU A 92 2.52 3.49 2.13
CA GLU A 92 1.38 3.26 3.03
C GLU A 92 1.80 2.68 4.39
N GLN A 93 2.76 1.75 4.41
CA GLN A 93 3.27 1.17 5.65
C GLN A 93 3.97 2.19 6.55
N ALA A 94 4.50 3.26 5.97
CA ALA A 94 5.08 4.38 6.69
C ALA A 94 4.07 5.23 7.47
N ASN A 95 2.78 5.16 7.13
CA ASN A 95 1.76 5.88 7.86
C ASN A 95 1.52 5.20 9.22
N VAL A 96 1.37 6.01 10.27
CA VAL A 96 1.11 5.52 11.62
C VAL A 96 -0.18 4.72 11.62
N LYS A 97 -0.02 3.42 11.79
CA LYS A 97 -1.12 2.48 11.90
C LYS A 97 -1.73 2.63 13.29
N LYS A 98 -3.02 3.01 13.37
CA LYS A 98 -3.77 2.93 14.63
C LYS A 98 -3.67 1.52 15.20
N ALA A 99 -3.50 1.43 16.51
CA ALA A 99 -3.31 0.22 17.29
C ALA A 99 -4.10 0.31 18.59
N GLY A 100 -4.44 -0.83 19.18
CA GLY A 100 -5.20 -0.91 20.43
C GLY A 100 -6.71 -0.91 20.22
N ILE A 101 -7.43 -0.93 21.33
CA ILE A 101 -8.89 -1.01 21.35
C ILE A 101 -9.43 0.34 21.81
N ASP A 102 -10.23 0.99 20.96
CA ASP A 102 -10.91 2.24 21.31
C ASP A 102 -11.93 1.99 22.44
N ALA A 103 -12.05 2.95 23.37
CA ALA A 103 -12.87 2.80 24.58
C ALA A 103 -14.37 2.60 24.32
N THR A 104 -14.86 2.92 23.12
CA THR A 104 -16.27 2.76 22.73
C THR A 104 -16.54 1.52 21.88
N ALA A 105 -15.52 0.70 21.61
CA ALA A 105 -15.73 -0.62 21.00
C ALA A 105 -16.43 -1.55 22.00
N PHE A 106 -17.41 -2.31 21.52
CA PHE A 106 -18.00 -3.39 22.29
C PHE A 106 -17.31 -4.71 21.94
N ILE A 107 -16.79 -5.39 22.95
CA ILE A 107 -16.16 -6.71 22.80
C ILE A 107 -16.76 -7.63 23.86
N ALA A 108 -17.42 -8.72 23.41
CA ALA A 108 -17.93 -9.73 24.31
C ALA A 108 -16.80 -10.34 25.17
N GLY A 109 -17.09 -10.67 26.43
CA GLY A 109 -16.09 -11.19 27.36
C GLY A 109 -15.51 -12.56 26.96
N SER A 110 -16.21 -13.29 26.11
CA SER A 110 -15.78 -14.57 25.52
C SER A 110 -14.91 -14.41 24.28
N ALA A 111 -14.87 -13.22 23.67
CA ALA A 111 -14.10 -12.98 22.47
C ALA A 111 -12.59 -12.90 22.76
N THR A 112 -11.80 -13.36 21.80
CA THR A 112 -10.33 -13.31 21.87
C THR A 112 -9.79 -12.41 20.76
N VAL A 113 -8.95 -11.45 21.13
CA VAL A 113 -8.31 -10.51 20.21
C VAL A 113 -6.80 -10.69 20.27
N GLY A 114 -6.20 -11.01 19.12
CA GLY A 114 -4.77 -11.22 18.98
C GLY A 114 -3.93 -9.97 19.28
N GLU A 115 -2.64 -10.20 19.52
CA GLU A 115 -1.65 -9.14 19.71
C GLU A 115 -1.56 -8.22 18.49
N GLY A 116 -1.33 -6.92 18.72
CA GLY A 116 -1.14 -5.93 17.65
C GLY A 116 -2.42 -5.53 16.91
N CYS A 117 -3.58 -6.04 17.33
CA CYS A 117 -4.86 -5.68 16.73
C CYS A 117 -5.27 -4.23 16.99
N TYR A 118 -6.10 -3.72 16.08
CA TYR A 118 -6.83 -2.48 16.25
C TYR A 118 -8.34 -2.76 16.23
N VAL A 119 -9.08 -2.25 17.20
CA VAL A 119 -10.55 -2.29 17.22
C VAL A 119 -11.06 -0.87 17.40
N GLY A 120 -11.68 -0.33 16.36
CA GLY A 120 -12.12 1.06 16.30
C GLY A 120 -13.43 1.34 17.05
N ASN A 121 -13.67 2.62 17.32
CA ASN A 121 -14.89 3.10 17.98
C ASN A 121 -16.17 2.46 17.44
N PHE A 122 -17.05 2.02 18.33
CA PHE A 122 -18.34 1.44 18.02
C PHE A 122 -18.31 0.18 17.13
N ALA A 123 -17.15 -0.46 16.94
CA ALA A 123 -17.12 -1.82 16.42
C ALA A 123 -17.79 -2.77 17.43
N TYR A 124 -18.53 -3.74 16.93
CA TYR A 124 -19.20 -4.76 17.73
C TYR A 124 -18.56 -6.12 17.48
N ILE A 125 -18.01 -6.73 18.52
CA ILE A 125 -17.43 -8.08 18.49
C ILE A 125 -18.31 -8.99 19.35
N GLY A 126 -19.00 -9.93 18.69
CA GLY A 126 -19.91 -10.89 19.31
C GLY A 126 -19.24 -11.98 20.15
N GLU A 127 -20.05 -12.90 20.66
CA GLU A 127 -19.62 -13.98 21.55
C GLU A 127 -18.73 -15.01 20.83
N ASP A 128 -17.75 -15.57 21.53
CA ASP A 128 -16.82 -16.60 21.05
C ASP A 128 -16.08 -16.26 19.73
N VAL A 129 -15.97 -14.97 19.42
CA VAL A 129 -15.21 -14.50 18.26
C VAL A 129 -13.70 -14.67 18.48
N LYS A 130 -12.99 -15.07 17.43
CA LYS A 130 -11.53 -15.19 17.43
C LYS A 130 -10.93 -14.30 16.37
N ILE A 131 -10.11 -13.33 16.77
CA ILE A 131 -9.42 -12.42 15.87
C ILE A 131 -7.92 -12.69 15.95
N GLY A 132 -7.31 -13.05 14.82
CA GLY A 132 -5.87 -13.28 14.68
C GLY A 132 -5.04 -12.01 14.87
N LYS A 133 -3.72 -12.16 14.91
CA LYS A 133 -2.75 -11.09 15.21
C LYS A 133 -2.76 -10.01 14.13
N ASN A 134 -2.45 -8.78 14.53
CA ASN A 134 -2.32 -7.61 13.65
C ASN A 134 -3.56 -7.32 12.77
N SER A 135 -4.72 -7.89 13.12
CA SER A 135 -5.97 -7.65 12.41
C SER A 135 -6.61 -6.34 12.86
N ARG A 136 -7.34 -5.71 11.95
CA ARG A 136 -7.79 -4.32 12.09
C ARG A 136 -9.28 -4.26 11.80
N ILE A 137 -10.03 -4.02 12.85
CA ILE A 137 -11.49 -3.88 12.80
C ILE A 137 -11.79 -2.39 12.93
N TYR A 138 -12.17 -1.77 11.82
CA TYR A 138 -12.42 -0.33 11.79
C TYR A 138 -13.79 0.04 12.40
N PRO A 139 -14.02 1.34 12.70
CA PRO A 139 -15.23 1.79 13.39
C PRO A 139 -16.53 1.30 12.75
N HIS A 140 -17.52 0.99 13.60
CA HIS A 140 -18.85 0.52 13.20
C HIS A 140 -18.91 -0.82 12.44
N ALA A 141 -17.80 -1.57 12.33
CA ALA A 141 -17.86 -2.93 11.82
C ALA A 141 -18.63 -3.84 12.81
N TYR A 142 -19.44 -4.75 12.27
CA TYR A 142 -20.16 -5.76 13.04
C TYR A 142 -19.56 -7.14 12.78
N ILE A 143 -19.09 -7.79 13.84
CA ILE A 143 -18.57 -9.16 13.83
C ILE A 143 -19.51 -10.02 14.66
N GLY A 144 -20.29 -10.87 13.99
CA GLY A 144 -21.26 -11.75 14.61
C GLY A 144 -20.64 -12.88 15.44
N ASP A 145 -21.47 -13.57 16.21
CA ASP A 145 -21.05 -14.61 17.15
C ASP A 145 -20.34 -15.78 16.43
N HIS A 146 -19.38 -16.40 17.11
CA HIS A 146 -18.61 -17.57 16.63
C HIS A 146 -17.80 -17.32 15.34
N VAL A 147 -17.56 -16.06 14.97
CA VAL A 147 -16.72 -15.72 13.82
C VAL A 147 -15.25 -15.98 14.12
N THR A 148 -14.52 -16.50 13.14
CA THR A 148 -13.06 -16.57 13.18
C THR A 148 -12.46 -15.70 12.09
N ILE A 149 -11.57 -14.78 12.45
CA ILE A 149 -10.79 -13.94 11.55
C ILE A 149 -9.32 -14.31 11.73
N GLY A 150 -8.62 -14.61 10.64
CA GLY A 150 -7.19 -14.90 10.64
C GLY A 150 -6.30 -13.69 10.94
N ASP A 151 -5.00 -13.89 10.75
CA ASP A 151 -3.97 -12.88 10.98
C ASP A 151 -3.92 -11.84 9.85
N ASN A 152 -3.53 -10.61 10.18
CA ASN A 152 -3.28 -9.49 9.26
C ASN A 152 -4.50 -9.12 8.38
N CYS A 153 -5.71 -9.31 8.89
CA CYS A 153 -6.93 -8.94 8.18
C CYS A 153 -7.31 -7.48 8.40
N THR A 154 -7.95 -6.86 7.41
CA THR A 154 -8.54 -5.52 7.53
C THR A 154 -10.03 -5.61 7.25
N VAL A 155 -10.84 -5.20 8.22
CA VAL A 155 -12.29 -5.05 8.11
C VAL A 155 -12.58 -3.56 8.16
N TYR A 156 -12.96 -2.96 7.04
CA TYR A 156 -13.21 -1.53 6.90
C TYR A 156 -14.52 -1.10 7.59
N PRO A 157 -14.73 0.22 7.81
CA PRO A 157 -15.90 0.72 8.50
C PRO A 157 -17.21 0.19 7.92
N HIS A 158 -18.18 -0.09 8.79
CA HIS A 158 -19.52 -0.57 8.43
C HIS A 158 -19.59 -1.94 7.72
N ALA A 159 -18.49 -2.69 7.61
CA ALA A 159 -18.57 -4.07 7.16
C ALA A 159 -19.30 -4.94 8.20
N THR A 160 -20.13 -5.87 7.71
CA THR A 160 -20.93 -6.78 8.53
C THR A 160 -20.55 -8.23 8.20
N ILE A 161 -20.01 -8.93 9.18
CA ILE A 161 -19.66 -10.35 9.09
C ILE A 161 -20.63 -11.11 9.99
N TYR A 162 -21.42 -12.01 9.39
CA TYR A 162 -22.46 -12.77 10.08
C TYR A 162 -21.89 -13.93 10.91
N ASN A 163 -22.72 -14.46 11.79
CA ASN A 163 -22.36 -15.50 12.75
C ASN A 163 -21.73 -16.72 12.07
N GLY A 164 -20.69 -17.28 12.70
CA GLY A 164 -20.02 -18.50 12.26
C GLY A 164 -19.17 -18.38 10.99
N CYS A 165 -18.98 -17.18 10.43
CA CYS A 165 -18.08 -16.99 9.30
C CYS A 165 -16.61 -17.28 9.66
N VAL A 166 -15.85 -17.78 8.68
CA VAL A 166 -14.41 -18.01 8.80
C VAL A 166 -13.70 -17.21 7.72
N ILE A 167 -12.90 -16.23 8.14
CA ILE A 167 -12.06 -15.39 7.30
C ILE A 167 -10.61 -15.86 7.50
N GLY A 168 -9.92 -16.12 6.39
CA GLY A 168 -8.52 -16.54 6.39
C GLY A 168 -7.55 -15.43 6.80
N ASN A 169 -6.27 -15.59 6.48
CA ASN A 169 -5.24 -14.59 6.75
C ASN A 169 -5.13 -13.59 5.59
N ASN A 170 -4.72 -12.36 5.88
CA ASN A 170 -4.46 -11.29 4.90
C ASN A 170 -5.67 -10.90 4.04
N CYS A 171 -6.88 -11.03 4.57
CA CYS A 171 -8.11 -10.60 3.88
C CYS A 171 -8.35 -9.10 4.08
N ILE A 172 -8.94 -8.47 3.07
CA ILE A 172 -9.43 -7.09 3.12
C ILE A 172 -10.92 -7.13 2.80
N LEU A 173 -11.74 -6.59 3.70
CA LEU A 173 -13.20 -6.61 3.68
C LEU A 173 -13.76 -5.19 3.83
#